data_AF-A0A536DZ23-F1
#
_entry.id   AF-A0A536DZ23-F1
#
_cell.length_a   1.000
_cell.length_b   1.000
_cell.length_c   1.000
_cell.angle_alpha   90.00
_cell.angle_beta   90.00
_cell.angle_gamma   90.00
#
_symmetry.space_group_name_H-M   'P 1'
#
loop_
_entity.id
_entity.type
_entity.pdbx_description
1 polymer ?
#
loop_
_entity_poly.entity_id
_entity_poly.type
_entity_poly.pdbx_seq_one_letter_code
_entity_poly.pdbx_strand_id
1 'polypeptide(L)'
;MTKRVRLTPVLLTGVALVLAAAAPGSAVGSAGPALTWSPPPCGDATHACVILPLANTGSHQVLILDSAKDYILQLPDVPLVGGIDIDAGHNVIIIGGEIDLTTPCTTDQGPCHGINISMRPYSTGTVYIEGVLIKNPDLSHSQYTGDGIDVNTAALSKLIIQNVRVEGVDGCSANGNPAHADVFQPYGATGTVIEVDHLTGTTDFQGMQIPPALTSPASADYRNVNINVLQNPHPECVQGTADQYAWWVAGSPTSWCGTYPMTLTNDYATEPDGSLAYNAVWPDPYAAWTGCPASYSNGVATWPQLTSITGGVQNGPPPGGDFVPAGVAGIGYASPGYQ
;
A
#
# COMPACT_ATOMS: atom_id res chain seq x y z
N MET A 1 -80.94 -12.91 21.97
CA MET A 1 -80.64 -11.47 22.18
C MET A 1 -79.38 -11.12 21.39
N THR A 2 -79.53 -10.61 20.18
CA THR A 2 -78.44 -10.34 19.22
C THR A 2 -78.06 -8.86 19.31
N LYS A 3 -76.88 -8.56 19.88
CA LYS A 3 -76.33 -7.19 19.93
C LYS A 3 -75.50 -6.92 18.67
N ARG A 4 -75.94 -5.96 17.84
CA ARG A 4 -75.16 -5.39 16.74
C ARG A 4 -74.29 -4.26 17.28
N VAL A 5 -72.99 -4.30 16.99
CA VAL A 5 -72.05 -3.19 17.22
C VAL A 5 -71.87 -2.44 15.90
N ARG A 6 -72.07 -1.12 15.92
CA ARG A 6 -71.79 -0.20 14.80
C ARG A 6 -70.33 0.25 14.90
N LEU A 7 -69.60 0.19 13.79
CA LEU A 7 -68.28 0.80 13.63
C LEU A 7 -68.44 2.18 12.97
N THR A 8 -67.82 3.19 13.56
CA THR A 8 -67.72 4.56 13.05
C THR A 8 -66.40 4.70 12.28
N PRO A 9 -66.36 5.27 11.06
CA PRO A 9 -65.10 5.47 10.36
C PRO A 9 -64.39 6.73 10.87
N VAL A 10 -63.08 6.61 11.15
CA VAL A 10 -62.17 7.72 11.42
C VAL A 10 -61.56 8.17 10.09
N LEU A 11 -61.73 9.44 9.75
CA LEU A 11 -61.09 10.09 8.60
C LEU A 11 -59.63 10.42 8.96
N LEU A 12 -58.66 9.83 8.25
CA LEU A 12 -57.26 10.30 8.27
C LEU A 12 -57.06 11.31 7.14
N THR A 13 -56.81 12.56 7.49
CA THR A 13 -56.27 13.59 6.58
C THR A 13 -54.76 13.40 6.44
N GLY A 14 -54.32 12.92 5.27
CA GLY A 14 -52.91 12.85 4.90
C GLY A 14 -52.39 14.19 4.35
N VAL A 15 -51.32 14.69 4.94
CA VAL A 15 -50.53 15.81 4.41
C VAL A 15 -49.53 15.25 3.40
N ALA A 16 -49.63 15.66 2.14
CA ALA A 16 -48.67 15.29 1.10
C ALA A 16 -47.42 16.19 1.21
N LEU A 17 -46.29 15.58 1.59
CA LEU A 17 -44.98 16.21 1.57
C LEU A 17 -44.43 16.15 0.14
N VAL A 18 -44.25 17.30 -0.51
CA VAL A 18 -43.61 17.40 -1.83
C VAL A 18 -42.09 17.38 -1.61
N LEU A 19 -41.45 16.24 -1.88
CA LEU A 19 -39.99 16.12 -1.97
C LEU A 19 -39.54 16.64 -3.34
N ALA A 20 -38.90 17.81 -3.36
CA ALA A 20 -38.17 18.27 -4.54
C ALA A 20 -36.90 17.43 -4.70
N ALA A 21 -36.82 16.65 -5.78
CA ALA A 21 -35.61 15.94 -6.16
C ALA A 21 -34.57 16.96 -6.67
N ALA A 22 -33.54 17.21 -5.86
CA ALA A 22 -32.35 17.90 -6.33
C ALA A 22 -31.59 16.96 -7.28
N ALA A 23 -31.31 17.43 -8.50
CA ALA A 23 -30.45 16.74 -9.43
C ALA A 23 -29.04 16.57 -8.82
N PRO A 24 -28.35 15.43 -9.04
CA PRO A 24 -26.98 15.28 -8.60
C PRO A 24 -26.11 16.23 -9.42
N GLY A 25 -25.68 17.32 -8.79
CA GLY A 25 -24.60 18.15 -9.33
C GLY A 25 -23.32 17.31 -9.32
N SER A 26 -22.71 17.13 -10.48
CA SER A 26 -21.35 16.60 -10.60
C SER A 26 -20.44 17.50 -9.76
N ALA A 27 -20.05 17.02 -8.57
CA ALA A 27 -19.01 17.63 -7.79
C ALA A 27 -17.72 17.47 -8.60
N VAL A 28 -17.27 18.55 -9.24
CA VAL A 28 -15.86 18.68 -9.64
C VAL A 28 -15.09 18.65 -8.33
N GLY A 29 -14.49 17.52 -8.01
CA GLY A 29 -13.71 17.33 -6.80
C GLY A 29 -12.70 18.46 -6.68
N SER A 30 -12.67 19.13 -5.53
CA SER A 30 -11.55 20.01 -5.19
C SER A 30 -10.29 19.19 -5.38
N ALA A 31 -9.39 19.64 -6.27
CA ALA A 31 -8.07 19.04 -6.37
C ALA A 31 -7.49 18.99 -4.95
N GLY A 32 -7.00 17.82 -4.55
CA GLY A 32 -6.34 17.63 -3.26
C GLY A 32 -5.13 18.55 -3.12
N PRO A 33 -4.47 18.57 -1.95
CA PRO A 33 -3.20 19.27 -1.82
C PRO A 33 -2.19 18.77 -2.87
N ALA A 34 -1.35 19.68 -3.37
CA ALA A 34 -0.28 19.33 -4.30
C ALA A 34 0.69 18.33 -3.66
N LEU A 35 1.10 17.32 -4.44
CA LEU A 35 2.02 16.27 -4.01
C LEU A 35 3.44 16.78 -3.84
N THR A 36 4.22 16.09 -3.01
CA THR A 36 5.57 16.53 -2.62
C THR A 36 6.56 16.44 -3.78
N TRP A 37 6.55 15.37 -4.56
CA TRP A 37 7.54 15.13 -5.62
C TRP A 37 6.90 15.09 -7.00
N SER A 38 7.52 15.75 -7.98
CA SER A 38 7.14 15.61 -9.39
C SER A 38 7.70 14.32 -9.99
N PRO A 39 7.06 13.73 -11.01
CA PRO A 39 7.64 12.63 -11.78
C PRO A 39 8.96 13.06 -12.43
N PRO A 40 9.92 12.13 -12.63
CA PRO A 40 11.07 12.40 -13.46
C PRO A 40 10.64 12.78 -14.89
N PRO A 41 11.47 13.51 -15.66
CA PRO A 41 11.19 13.71 -17.08
C PRO A 41 11.15 12.36 -17.80
N CYS A 42 10.22 12.20 -18.74
CA CYS A 42 10.26 11.11 -19.71
C CYS A 42 11.04 11.57 -20.94
N GLY A 43 12.25 11.07 -21.08
CA GLY A 43 13.15 11.31 -22.20
C GLY A 43 14.13 12.47 -21.99
N ASP A 44 15.32 12.30 -22.54
CA ASP A 44 16.40 13.28 -22.58
C ASP A 44 17.27 13.07 -23.85
N ALA A 45 18.51 13.58 -23.87
CA ALA A 45 19.42 13.44 -25.01
C ALA A 45 19.94 12.00 -25.22
N THR A 46 19.82 11.15 -24.21
CA THR A 46 20.37 9.79 -24.11
C THR A 46 19.30 8.71 -23.96
N HIS A 47 18.11 9.06 -23.47
CA HIS A 47 16.98 8.16 -23.25
C HIS A 47 15.76 8.66 -24.03
N ALA A 48 15.22 7.83 -24.92
CA ALA A 48 13.97 8.16 -25.61
C ALA A 48 12.76 7.88 -24.70
N CYS A 49 11.73 8.72 -24.77
CA CYS A 49 10.46 8.50 -24.07
C CYS A 49 9.55 7.55 -24.86
N VAL A 50 9.01 6.54 -24.19
CA VAL A 50 8.03 5.59 -24.74
C VAL A 50 6.76 5.60 -23.88
N ILE A 51 5.61 5.78 -24.52
CA ILE A 51 4.31 5.52 -23.87
C ILE A 51 3.95 4.06 -24.18
N LEU A 52 3.84 3.25 -23.14
CA LEU A 52 3.49 1.83 -23.25
C LEU A 52 2.08 1.62 -22.66
N PRO A 53 1.03 1.55 -23.51
CA PRO A 53 -0.30 1.19 -23.05
C PRO A 53 -0.35 -0.29 -22.70
N LEU A 54 -0.80 -0.59 -21.49
CA LEU A 54 -1.07 -1.95 -21.04
C LEU A 54 -2.54 -2.30 -21.30
N ALA A 55 -2.83 -3.60 -21.38
CA ALA A 55 -4.18 -4.13 -21.51
C ALA A 55 -4.44 -5.11 -20.37
N ASN A 56 -5.71 -5.25 -19.97
CA ASN A 56 -6.09 -6.36 -19.10
C ASN A 56 -6.05 -7.66 -19.92
N THR A 57 -5.06 -8.51 -19.64
CA THR A 57 -4.88 -9.82 -20.29
C THR A 57 -5.51 -10.97 -19.50
N GLY A 58 -6.13 -10.67 -18.35
CA GLY A 58 -6.67 -11.65 -17.41
C GLY A 58 -5.62 -12.32 -16.53
N SER A 59 -4.36 -11.87 -16.58
CA SER A 59 -3.23 -12.46 -15.83
C SER A 59 -2.10 -11.46 -15.61
N HIS A 60 -1.24 -11.77 -14.65
CA HIS A 60 0.00 -11.03 -14.38
C HIS A 60 0.86 -10.84 -15.65
N GLN A 61 1.49 -9.67 -15.78
CA GLN A 61 2.27 -9.30 -16.97
C GLN A 61 3.72 -9.00 -16.62
N VAL A 62 4.64 -9.58 -17.37
CA VAL A 62 6.08 -9.28 -17.27
C VAL A 62 6.47 -8.29 -18.36
N LEU A 63 6.88 -7.09 -17.96
CA LEU A 63 7.28 -6.00 -18.84
C LEU A 63 8.80 -6.00 -18.99
N ILE A 64 9.29 -6.52 -20.11
CA ILE A 64 10.73 -6.48 -20.45
C ILE A 64 10.99 -5.18 -21.22
N LEU A 65 11.50 -4.18 -20.52
CA LEU A 65 11.77 -2.84 -21.03
C LEU A 65 13.20 -2.72 -21.58
N ASP A 66 13.44 -1.67 -22.35
CA ASP A 66 14.78 -1.28 -22.82
C ASP A 66 15.43 -0.33 -21.81
N SER A 67 16.56 -0.72 -21.22
CA SER A 67 17.27 0.10 -20.22
C SER A 67 17.80 1.44 -20.78
N ALA A 68 17.85 1.61 -22.10
CA ALA A 68 18.23 2.87 -22.74
C ALA A 68 17.03 3.82 -22.99
N LYS A 69 15.86 3.55 -22.38
CA LYS A 69 14.64 4.33 -22.58
C LYS A 69 13.92 4.63 -21.28
N ASP A 70 13.16 5.71 -21.33
CA ASP A 70 12.20 6.09 -20.30
C ASP A 70 10.81 5.67 -20.73
N TYR A 71 9.96 5.29 -19.77
CA TYR A 71 8.64 4.76 -20.01
C TYR A 71 7.58 5.49 -19.19
N ILE A 72 6.46 5.78 -19.86
CA ILE A 72 5.17 6.00 -19.20
C ILE A 72 4.37 4.72 -19.40
N LEU A 73 4.14 3.97 -18.33
CA LEU A 73 3.27 2.81 -18.34
C LEU A 73 1.84 3.27 -18.12
N GLN A 74 1.00 3.13 -19.14
CA GLN A 74 -0.38 3.54 -19.06
C GLN A 74 -1.24 2.31 -18.74
N LEU A 75 -1.66 2.21 -17.47
CA LEU A 75 -2.64 1.21 -17.05
C LEU A 75 -3.97 1.39 -17.80
N PRO A 76 -4.72 0.31 -18.06
CA PRO A 76 -6.00 0.39 -18.76
C PRO A 76 -7.08 1.11 -17.93
N ASP A 77 -8.19 1.48 -18.57
CA ASP A 77 -9.39 2.07 -17.95
C ASP A 77 -10.30 1.02 -17.26
N VAL A 78 -9.79 -0.19 -17.13
CA VAL A 78 -10.35 -1.32 -16.38
C VAL A 78 -9.26 -1.87 -15.46
N PRO A 79 -9.59 -2.59 -14.37
CA PRO A 79 -8.57 -3.16 -13.52
C PRO A 79 -7.65 -4.09 -14.31
N LEU A 80 -6.33 -3.93 -14.14
CA LEU A 80 -5.35 -4.87 -14.65
C LEU A 80 -5.29 -6.07 -13.70
N VAL A 81 -5.56 -7.26 -14.21
CA VAL A 81 -5.58 -8.48 -13.40
C VAL A 81 -4.17 -9.04 -13.23
N GLY A 82 -3.82 -9.40 -12.00
CA GLY A 82 -2.62 -10.15 -11.62
C GLY A 82 -1.38 -9.30 -11.34
N GLY A 83 -1.38 -8.01 -11.70
CA GLY A 83 -0.24 -7.11 -11.49
C GLY A 83 0.84 -7.14 -12.58
N ILE A 84 1.95 -6.46 -12.30
CA ILE A 84 3.05 -6.28 -13.26
C ILE A 84 4.43 -6.49 -12.65
N ASP A 85 5.31 -7.14 -13.40
CA ASP A 85 6.76 -7.11 -13.18
C ASP A 85 7.37 -6.08 -14.14
N ILE A 86 8.12 -5.11 -13.60
CA ILE A 86 8.88 -4.12 -14.35
C ILE A 86 10.33 -4.59 -14.39
N ASP A 87 10.79 -4.97 -15.56
CA ASP A 87 12.14 -5.47 -15.79
C ASP A 87 12.87 -4.55 -16.76
N ALA A 88 13.86 -3.82 -16.24
CA ALA A 88 14.60 -2.77 -16.92
C ALA A 88 13.84 -1.43 -17.09
N GLY A 89 14.41 -0.55 -17.92
CA GLY A 89 14.01 0.85 -18.05
C GLY A 89 14.96 1.78 -17.27
N HIS A 90 15.04 3.04 -17.70
CA HIS A 90 15.77 4.08 -16.98
C HIS A 90 14.84 4.87 -16.05
N ASN A 91 13.95 5.71 -16.56
CA ASN A 91 12.83 6.23 -15.77
C ASN A 91 11.55 5.48 -16.13
N VAL A 92 10.77 5.05 -15.13
CA VAL A 92 9.48 4.40 -15.34
C VAL A 92 8.42 5.12 -14.53
N ILE A 93 7.39 5.60 -15.20
CA ILE A 93 6.35 6.45 -14.64
C ILE A 93 5.00 5.74 -14.77
N ILE A 94 4.29 5.60 -13.66
CA ILE A 94 2.93 5.07 -13.59
C ILE A 94 2.07 6.11 -12.87
N ILE A 95 1.04 6.62 -13.53
CA ILE A 95 0.11 7.60 -12.95
C ILE A 95 -1.31 7.11 -13.18
N GLY A 96 -2.01 6.84 -12.09
CA GLY A 96 -3.38 6.35 -12.09
C GLY A 96 -3.50 4.89 -12.55
N GLY A 97 -4.73 4.38 -12.45
CA GLY A 97 -5.08 3.02 -12.82
C GLY A 97 -5.24 2.10 -11.63
N GLU A 98 -5.77 0.92 -11.90
CA GLU A 98 -6.20 -0.04 -10.89
C GLU A 98 -5.64 -1.43 -11.22
N ILE A 99 -5.20 -2.14 -10.19
CA ILE A 99 -4.66 -3.50 -10.26
C ILE A 99 -5.44 -4.39 -9.30
N ASP A 100 -6.02 -5.47 -9.84
CA ASP A 100 -6.56 -6.57 -9.06
C ASP A 100 -5.46 -7.60 -8.86
N LEU A 101 -5.11 -7.91 -7.62
CA LEU A 101 -4.06 -8.88 -7.29
C LEU A 101 -4.42 -10.30 -7.76
N THR A 102 -3.38 -11.12 -7.96
CA THR A 102 -3.55 -12.56 -8.19
C THR A 102 -4.12 -13.23 -6.95
N THR A 103 -5.19 -13.99 -7.12
CA THR A 103 -5.79 -14.86 -6.09
C THR A 103 -6.30 -16.17 -6.73
N PRO A 104 -6.05 -17.35 -6.10
CA PRO A 104 -5.26 -17.51 -4.88
C PRO A 104 -3.76 -17.39 -5.20
N CYS A 105 -3.01 -16.69 -4.35
CA CYS A 105 -1.57 -16.79 -4.33
C CYS A 105 -1.13 -18.04 -3.56
N THR A 106 -0.15 -18.75 -4.12
CA THR A 106 0.37 -20.00 -3.53
C THR A 106 1.84 -19.93 -3.15
N THR A 107 2.52 -18.79 -3.39
CA THR A 107 3.92 -18.53 -2.99
C THR A 107 4.31 -17.07 -3.27
N ASP A 108 5.07 -16.49 -2.34
CA ASP A 108 5.86 -15.25 -2.45
C ASP A 108 6.87 -15.22 -3.61
N GLN A 109 7.33 -16.37 -4.13
CA GLN A 109 8.26 -16.43 -5.26
C GLN A 109 7.55 -16.38 -6.63
N GLY A 110 6.21 -16.33 -6.63
CA GLY A 110 5.38 -16.34 -7.83
C GLY A 110 4.98 -14.94 -8.29
N PRO A 111 4.23 -14.83 -9.41
CA PRO A 111 3.65 -13.57 -9.89
C PRO A 111 2.45 -13.12 -9.03
N CYS A 112 2.71 -12.88 -7.74
CA CYS A 112 1.72 -12.49 -6.74
C CYS A 112 1.95 -11.07 -6.21
N HIS A 113 2.35 -10.14 -7.07
CA HIS A 113 2.62 -8.76 -6.67
C HIS A 113 1.76 -7.82 -7.50
N GLY A 114 1.29 -6.72 -6.91
CA GLY A 114 0.63 -5.66 -7.66
C GLY A 114 1.59 -4.99 -8.62
N ILE A 115 2.70 -4.48 -8.09
CA ILE A 115 3.82 -3.93 -8.87
C ILE A 115 5.12 -4.47 -8.28
N ASN A 116 5.92 -5.18 -9.08
CA ASN A 116 7.25 -5.62 -8.68
C ASN A 116 8.31 -5.00 -9.60
N ILE A 117 9.27 -4.31 -9.03
CA ILE A 117 10.42 -3.75 -9.73
C ILE A 117 11.55 -4.78 -9.66
N SER A 118 11.66 -5.56 -10.74
CA SER A 118 12.17 -6.93 -10.70
C SER A 118 13.70 -7.11 -10.74
N MET A 119 14.09 -8.34 -10.40
CA MET A 119 15.41 -8.88 -10.01
C MET A 119 16.63 -8.58 -10.87
N ARG A 120 16.44 -8.19 -12.13
CA ARG A 120 17.59 -7.96 -13.00
C ARG A 120 18.17 -6.57 -12.75
N PRO A 121 19.51 -6.41 -12.79
CA PRO A 121 20.17 -5.15 -12.49
C PRO A 121 20.09 -4.17 -13.68
N TYR A 122 18.92 -4.05 -14.29
CA TYR A 122 18.66 -3.26 -15.50
C TYR A 122 17.63 -2.16 -15.29
N SER A 123 16.84 -2.23 -14.21
CA SER A 123 15.95 -1.14 -13.79
C SER A 123 16.80 -0.08 -13.11
N THR A 124 17.12 0.98 -13.86
CA THR A 124 18.00 2.07 -13.41
C THR A 124 17.17 3.32 -13.10
N GLY A 125 17.79 4.50 -12.99
CA GLY A 125 17.08 5.77 -12.86
C GLY A 125 16.03 5.82 -11.74
N THR A 126 14.83 6.29 -12.07
CA THR A 126 13.72 6.49 -11.13
C THR A 126 12.47 5.72 -11.54
N VAL A 127 11.91 4.94 -10.61
CA VAL A 127 10.52 4.46 -10.73
C VAL A 127 9.62 5.40 -9.95
N TYR A 128 8.58 5.92 -10.59
CA TYR A 128 7.60 6.84 -10.04
C TYR A 128 6.20 6.25 -10.15
N ILE A 129 5.53 6.07 -9.02
CA ILE A 129 4.19 5.49 -8.92
C ILE A 129 3.29 6.50 -8.24
N GLU A 130 2.22 6.92 -8.91
CA GLU A 130 1.27 7.89 -8.38
C GLU A 130 -0.17 7.48 -8.60
N GLY A 131 -1.04 7.60 -7.59
CA GLY A 131 -2.49 7.50 -7.80
C GLY A 131 -2.98 6.11 -8.19
N VAL A 132 -2.18 5.07 -7.95
CA VAL A 132 -2.54 3.68 -8.28
C VAL A 132 -3.34 3.06 -7.13
N LEU A 133 -4.41 2.36 -7.48
CA LEU A 133 -5.14 1.46 -6.58
C LEU A 133 -4.70 0.02 -6.83
N ILE A 134 -4.25 -0.68 -5.80
CA ILE A 134 -3.96 -2.11 -5.82
C ILE A 134 -4.89 -2.77 -4.81
N LYS A 135 -5.63 -3.82 -5.19
CA LYS A 135 -6.58 -4.44 -4.28
C LYS A 135 -6.65 -5.95 -4.39
N ASN A 136 -7.03 -6.58 -3.28
CA ASN A 136 -7.50 -7.94 -3.25
C ASN A 136 -8.89 -8.04 -3.89
N PRO A 137 -9.05 -8.79 -4.99
CA PRO A 137 -10.37 -8.96 -5.59
C PRO A 137 -11.25 -9.97 -4.84
N ASP A 138 -10.70 -10.76 -3.90
CA ASP A 138 -11.46 -11.58 -2.95
C ASP A 138 -11.81 -10.81 -1.67
N LEU A 139 -12.95 -10.12 -1.70
CA LEU A 139 -13.47 -9.37 -0.54
C LEU A 139 -13.78 -10.24 0.69
N SER A 140 -13.84 -11.56 0.53
CA SER A 140 -14.09 -12.46 1.66
C SER A 140 -12.81 -12.86 2.40
N HIS A 141 -11.64 -12.52 1.85
CA HIS A 141 -10.34 -12.96 2.37
C HIS A 141 -10.32 -14.48 2.60
N SER A 142 -10.87 -15.21 1.63
CA SER A 142 -10.91 -16.69 1.66
C SER A 142 -9.72 -17.31 0.95
N GLN A 143 -8.96 -16.48 0.23
CA GLN A 143 -7.82 -16.84 -0.60
C GLN A 143 -6.74 -15.79 -0.45
N TYR A 144 -5.53 -16.26 -0.18
CA TYR A 144 -4.34 -15.43 -0.09
C TYR A 144 -4.12 -14.61 -1.36
N THR A 145 -3.62 -13.41 -1.20
CA THR A 145 -2.96 -12.62 -2.25
C THR A 145 -1.46 -12.68 -2.05
N GLY A 146 -0.69 -11.86 -2.77
CA GLY A 146 0.65 -11.51 -2.32
C GLY A 146 0.74 -10.01 -2.11
N ASP A 147 1.90 -9.45 -2.43
CA ASP A 147 2.29 -8.11 -1.97
C ASP A 147 1.73 -7.01 -2.88
N GLY A 148 1.59 -5.81 -2.33
CA GLY A 148 1.20 -4.62 -3.05
C GLY A 148 2.31 -4.16 -3.98
N ILE A 149 3.43 -3.70 -3.40
CA ILE A 149 4.55 -3.13 -4.15
C ILE A 149 5.89 -3.69 -3.66
N ASP A 150 6.64 -4.26 -4.59
CA ASP A 150 7.94 -4.87 -4.35
C ASP A 150 9.06 -4.17 -5.10
N VAL A 151 10.22 -4.06 -4.44
CA VAL A 151 11.46 -3.60 -5.05
C VAL A 151 12.53 -4.65 -4.87
N ASN A 152 12.80 -5.39 -5.92
CA ASN A 152 13.79 -6.44 -5.91
C ASN A 152 14.86 -6.15 -6.97
N THR A 153 15.60 -5.05 -6.87
CA THR A 153 16.70 -4.75 -7.80
C THR A 153 17.77 -3.88 -7.18
N ALA A 154 19.04 -4.20 -7.47
CA ALA A 154 20.20 -3.46 -6.97
C ALA A 154 20.63 -2.28 -7.85
N ALA A 155 19.94 -2.03 -8.97
CA ALA A 155 20.32 -1.01 -9.95
C ALA A 155 19.49 0.28 -9.87
N LEU A 156 18.36 0.25 -9.15
CA LEU A 156 17.43 1.37 -9.08
C LEU A 156 18.04 2.51 -8.23
N SER A 157 18.10 3.71 -8.80
CA SER A 157 18.63 4.87 -8.05
C SER A 157 17.59 5.46 -7.11
N LYS A 158 16.34 5.55 -7.56
CA LYS A 158 15.27 6.18 -6.79
C LYS A 158 13.91 5.51 -6.99
N LEU A 159 13.13 5.40 -5.93
CA LEU A 159 11.72 5.03 -5.95
C LEU A 159 10.90 6.15 -5.33
N ILE A 160 9.85 6.58 -6.03
CA ILE A 160 8.87 7.53 -5.51
C ILE A 160 7.48 6.89 -5.58
N ILE A 161 6.79 6.85 -4.45
CA ILE A 161 5.41 6.36 -4.31
C ILE A 161 4.57 7.47 -3.71
N GLN A 162 3.54 7.93 -4.44
CA GLN A 162 2.68 8.99 -3.92
C GLN A 162 1.19 8.78 -4.19
N ASN A 163 0.36 9.11 -3.20
CA ASN A 163 -1.10 9.02 -3.33
C ASN A 163 -1.57 7.62 -3.77
N VAL A 164 -0.95 6.57 -3.22
CA VAL A 164 -1.23 5.16 -3.57
C VAL A 164 -2.11 4.52 -2.50
N ARG A 165 -3.05 3.67 -2.95
CA ARG A 165 -3.90 2.87 -2.06
C ARG A 165 -3.69 1.38 -2.32
N VAL A 166 -3.46 0.61 -1.27
CA VAL A 166 -3.39 -0.86 -1.28
C VAL A 166 -4.49 -1.41 -0.38
N GLU A 167 -5.38 -2.23 -0.92
CA GLU A 167 -6.59 -2.66 -0.21
C GLU A 167 -6.66 -4.17 0.01
N GLY A 168 -6.67 -4.56 1.27
CA GLY A 168 -7.10 -5.87 1.74
C GLY A 168 -6.16 -6.99 1.33
N VAL A 169 -4.86 -6.72 1.21
CA VAL A 169 -3.88 -7.78 0.94
C VAL A 169 -3.97 -8.84 2.04
N ASP A 170 -4.04 -10.10 1.61
CA ASP A 170 -4.37 -11.25 2.44
C ASP A 170 -3.20 -12.24 2.45
N GLY A 171 -2.64 -12.49 3.65
CA GLY A 171 -1.41 -13.25 3.81
C GLY A 171 -1.40 -14.20 5.00
N CYS A 172 -0.39 -15.07 4.99
CA CYS A 172 -0.07 -15.98 6.07
C CYS A 172 1.35 -16.56 5.94
N SER A 173 1.98 -16.82 7.07
CA SER A 173 3.22 -17.61 7.19
C SER A 173 2.93 -18.86 8.03
N ALA A 174 2.05 -19.73 7.53
CA ALA A 174 1.73 -21.02 8.14
C ALA A 174 1.74 -22.14 7.09
N ASN A 175 1.97 -23.38 7.55
CA ASN A 175 1.91 -24.60 6.73
C ASN A 175 2.79 -24.63 5.47
N GLY A 176 3.83 -23.79 5.41
CA GLY A 176 4.76 -23.74 4.27
C GLY A 176 4.23 -23.01 3.04
N ASN A 177 3.15 -22.22 3.18
CA ASN A 177 2.70 -21.28 2.14
C ASN A 177 3.04 -19.85 2.58
N PRO A 178 4.13 -19.24 2.09
CA PRO A 178 4.50 -17.88 2.42
C PRO A 178 3.76 -16.92 1.48
N ALA A 179 2.59 -16.43 1.90
CA ALA A 179 1.99 -15.25 1.29
C ALA A 179 2.21 -14.09 2.29
N HIS A 180 3.16 -13.20 2.02
CA HIS A 180 3.52 -12.12 2.97
C HIS A 180 2.48 -11.00 2.99
N ALA A 181 1.81 -10.76 1.86
CA ALA A 181 0.80 -9.72 1.75
C ALA A 181 1.32 -8.37 2.26
N ASP A 182 2.57 -8.07 1.94
CA ASP A 182 3.21 -6.81 2.28
C ASP A 182 2.54 -5.68 1.50
N VAL A 183 2.19 -4.58 2.15
CA VAL A 183 1.74 -3.37 1.43
C VAL A 183 2.90 -2.80 0.60
N PHE A 184 4.10 -2.82 1.16
CA PHE A 184 5.33 -2.41 0.48
C PHE A 184 6.56 -3.11 1.05
N GLN A 185 7.39 -3.68 0.17
CA GLN A 185 8.63 -4.35 0.54
C GLN A 185 9.82 -4.03 -0.39
N PRO A 186 10.86 -3.33 0.09
CA PRO A 186 12.09 -3.10 -0.66
C PRO A 186 13.11 -4.26 -0.51
N TYR A 187 12.75 -5.47 -0.95
CA TYR A 187 13.57 -6.70 -0.87
C TYR A 187 15.06 -6.52 -1.21
N GLY A 188 15.33 -6.02 -2.42
CA GLY A 188 16.63 -6.01 -3.08
C GLY A 188 17.15 -4.61 -3.44
N ALA A 189 16.57 -3.56 -2.85
CA ALA A 189 16.74 -2.15 -3.22
C ALA A 189 18.12 -1.55 -2.83
N THR A 190 19.22 -2.19 -3.25
CA THR A 190 20.58 -1.75 -2.89
C THR A 190 20.83 -0.30 -3.29
N GLY A 191 21.14 0.56 -2.33
CA GLY A 191 21.51 1.95 -2.60
C GLY A 191 20.39 2.82 -3.17
N THR A 192 19.17 2.33 -3.25
CA THR A 192 18.00 3.09 -3.71
C THR A 192 17.62 4.14 -2.67
N VAL A 193 17.29 5.36 -3.12
CA VAL A 193 16.60 6.37 -2.32
C VAL A 193 15.09 6.15 -2.45
N ILE A 194 14.41 5.91 -1.34
CA ILE A 194 12.96 5.65 -1.31
C ILE A 194 12.23 6.87 -0.75
N GLU A 195 11.20 7.33 -1.46
CA GLU A 195 10.35 8.44 -1.07
C GLU A 195 8.88 7.99 -1.14
N VAL A 196 8.18 8.02 -0.02
CA VAL A 196 6.77 7.62 0.07
C VAL A 196 5.98 8.74 0.73
N ASP A 197 4.95 9.26 0.04
CA ASP A 197 4.08 10.31 0.55
C ASP A 197 2.61 10.06 0.21
N HIS A 198 1.73 10.05 1.21
CA HIS A 198 0.32 9.68 1.06
C HIS A 198 0.19 8.25 0.54
N LEU A 199 0.48 7.28 1.41
CA LEU A 199 0.17 5.87 1.15
C LEU A 199 -0.86 5.40 2.17
N THR A 200 -1.90 4.70 1.72
CA THR A 200 -2.88 4.05 2.60
C THR A 200 -2.96 2.58 2.26
N GLY A 201 -2.65 1.71 3.23
CA GLY A 201 -2.66 0.26 3.09
C GLY A 201 -3.62 -0.41 4.08
N THR A 202 -4.32 -1.43 3.63
CA THR A 202 -4.96 -2.43 4.52
C THR A 202 -4.42 -3.82 4.22
N THR A 203 -4.07 -4.54 5.27
CA THR A 203 -3.46 -5.88 5.23
C THR A 203 -4.01 -6.70 6.38
N ASP A 204 -4.10 -8.02 6.27
CA ASP A 204 -4.34 -8.89 7.42
C ASP A 204 -3.10 -9.66 7.90
N PHE A 205 -1.93 -9.33 7.34
CA PHE A 205 -0.67 -9.96 7.69
C PHE A 205 0.43 -8.92 7.88
N GLN A 206 1.12 -8.47 6.83
CA GLN A 206 2.22 -7.53 6.95
C GLN A 206 1.96 -6.21 6.21
N GLY A 207 2.37 -5.09 6.81
CA GLY A 207 2.21 -3.77 6.21
C GLY A 207 3.46 -3.31 5.48
N MET A 208 4.24 -2.46 6.13
CA MET A 208 5.48 -1.90 5.63
C MET A 208 6.65 -2.81 6.04
N GLN A 209 7.07 -3.72 5.16
CA GLN A 209 8.20 -4.63 5.36
C GLN A 209 9.51 -3.98 4.92
N ILE A 210 9.89 -2.89 5.60
CA ILE A 210 10.93 -1.97 5.13
C ILE A 210 12.33 -2.12 5.74
N PRO A 211 12.75 -3.21 6.44
CA PRO A 211 14.13 -3.32 6.88
C PRO A 211 15.04 -3.90 5.76
N PRO A 212 16.38 -3.88 5.89
CA PRO A 212 17.28 -4.51 4.93
C PRO A 212 17.08 -6.04 4.86
N ALA A 213 16.30 -6.53 3.90
CA ALA A 213 16.07 -7.95 3.70
C ALA A 213 17.24 -8.64 2.97
N LEU A 214 17.39 -8.44 1.65
CA LEU A 214 18.53 -8.97 0.90
C LEU A 214 19.68 -7.96 0.86
N THR A 215 19.33 -6.68 0.68
CA THR A 215 20.28 -5.57 0.58
C THR A 215 19.68 -4.31 1.18
N SER A 216 20.50 -3.28 1.40
CA SER A 216 20.08 -2.05 2.07
C SER A 216 19.79 -0.94 1.07
N PRO A 217 18.62 -0.28 1.16
CA PRO A 217 18.42 1.08 0.62
C PRO A 217 19.49 2.05 1.10
N ALA A 218 19.73 3.11 0.33
CA ALA A 218 20.61 4.21 0.74
C ALA A 218 19.95 5.07 1.81
N SER A 219 18.67 5.40 1.60
CA SER A 219 17.85 6.14 2.56
C SER A 219 16.37 6.02 2.23
N ALA A 220 15.51 6.32 3.21
CA ALA A 220 14.09 6.51 2.96
C ALA A 220 13.49 7.74 3.66
N ASP A 221 12.44 8.28 3.05
CA ASP A 221 11.56 9.32 3.58
C ASP A 221 10.12 8.82 3.45
N TYR A 222 9.59 8.28 4.55
CA TYR A 222 8.19 7.90 4.66
C TYR A 222 7.44 9.04 5.34
N ARG A 223 6.37 9.48 4.71
CA ARG A 223 5.50 10.49 5.27
C ARG A 223 4.06 10.25 4.90
N ASN A 224 3.16 10.61 5.80
CA ASN A 224 1.73 10.46 5.56
C ASN A 224 1.39 9.03 5.11
N VAL A 225 1.91 8.03 5.82
CA VAL A 225 1.59 6.61 5.58
C VAL A 225 0.58 6.15 6.63
N ASN A 226 -0.51 5.54 6.19
CA ASN A 226 -1.49 4.90 7.07
C ASN A 226 -1.57 3.40 6.76
N ILE A 227 -1.29 2.56 7.75
CA ILE A 227 -1.48 1.11 7.64
C ILE A 227 -2.58 0.69 8.61
N ASN A 228 -3.60 0.01 8.12
CA ASN A 228 -4.66 -0.56 8.94
C ASN A 228 -4.65 -2.08 8.84
N VAL A 229 -4.29 -2.73 9.94
CA VAL A 229 -4.21 -4.17 10.06
C VAL A 229 -5.61 -4.71 10.35
N LEU A 230 -6.04 -5.62 9.50
CA LEU A 230 -7.31 -6.31 9.57
C LEU A 230 -7.15 -7.57 10.42
N GLN A 231 -8.25 -8.04 10.98
CA GLN A 231 -8.24 -9.36 11.62
C GLN A 231 -8.02 -10.43 10.54
N ASN A 232 -6.95 -11.21 10.69
CA ASN A 232 -6.67 -12.33 9.80
C ASN A 232 -7.77 -13.42 9.93
N PRO A 233 -8.49 -13.77 8.86
CA PRO A 233 -9.57 -14.74 8.91
C PRO A 233 -9.10 -16.19 8.86
N HIS A 234 -7.82 -16.44 8.54
CA HIS A 234 -7.26 -17.78 8.37
C HIS A 234 -6.86 -18.37 9.73
N PRO A 235 -7.56 -19.42 10.23
CA PRO A 235 -7.36 -19.94 11.57
C PRO A 235 -5.93 -20.40 11.86
N GLU A 236 -5.19 -20.83 10.84
CA GLU A 236 -3.79 -21.22 10.92
C GLU A 236 -2.83 -20.05 11.18
N CYS A 237 -3.23 -18.81 10.85
CA CYS A 237 -2.40 -17.61 11.00
C CYS A 237 -2.70 -16.87 12.31
N VAL A 238 -3.92 -17.02 12.87
CA VAL A 238 -4.33 -16.36 14.12
C VAL A 238 -3.55 -16.83 15.35
N GLN A 239 -2.85 -17.97 15.28
CA GLN A 239 -2.10 -18.53 16.40
C GLN A 239 -0.59 -18.30 16.30
N GLY A 240 -0.13 -17.13 16.75
CA GLY A 240 1.25 -16.96 17.21
C GLY A 240 2.33 -16.86 16.12
N THR A 241 2.01 -16.32 14.96
CA THR A 241 3.04 -15.93 13.98
C THR A 241 3.63 -14.58 14.36
N ALA A 242 4.96 -14.47 14.38
CA ALA A 242 5.67 -13.20 14.60
C ALA A 242 5.54 -12.23 13.41
N ASP A 243 4.84 -12.61 12.35
CA ASP A 243 4.85 -11.93 11.06
C ASP A 243 3.60 -11.06 10.83
N GLN A 244 2.99 -10.50 11.89
CA GLN A 244 1.76 -9.69 11.81
C GLN A 244 1.97 -8.20 12.12
N TYR A 245 3.10 -7.63 11.74
CA TYR A 245 3.39 -6.22 12.05
C TYR A 245 2.93 -5.31 10.91
N ALA A 246 2.17 -4.26 11.24
CA ALA A 246 1.92 -3.12 10.35
C ALA A 246 3.22 -2.49 9.84
N TRP A 247 4.27 -2.49 10.66
CA TRP A 247 5.58 -1.94 10.29
C TRP A 247 6.72 -2.82 10.77
N TRP A 248 7.61 -3.17 9.87
CA TRP A 248 8.94 -3.68 10.18
C TRP A 248 9.98 -2.64 9.81
N VAL A 249 10.64 -2.03 10.80
CA VAL A 249 11.63 -0.96 10.54
C VAL A 249 13.07 -1.39 10.78
N ALA A 250 13.28 -2.56 11.39
CA ALA A 250 14.58 -3.18 11.56
C ALA A 250 14.52 -4.70 11.44
N GLY A 251 15.67 -5.30 11.15
CA GLY A 251 15.82 -6.73 10.89
C GLY A 251 16.63 -6.97 9.62
N SER A 252 17.62 -7.84 9.69
CA SER A 252 18.37 -8.30 8.53
C SER A 252 18.84 -9.73 8.77
N PRO A 253 19.33 -10.44 7.73
CA PRO A 253 19.84 -11.80 7.86
C PRO A 253 20.99 -11.93 8.89
N THR A 254 21.64 -10.82 9.25
CA THR A 254 22.80 -10.80 10.15
C THR A 254 22.57 -10.02 11.44
N SER A 255 21.45 -9.30 11.59
CA SER A 255 21.17 -8.48 12.77
C SER A 255 19.68 -8.19 12.95
N TRP A 256 19.15 -8.47 14.14
CA TRP A 256 17.79 -8.06 14.53
C TRP A 256 17.58 -6.55 14.56
N CYS A 257 18.67 -5.79 14.64
CA CYS A 257 18.68 -4.33 14.67
C CYS A 257 19.21 -3.74 13.36
N GLY A 258 19.38 -4.55 12.32
CA GLY A 258 19.79 -4.09 11.00
C GLY A 258 18.76 -3.12 10.43
N THR A 259 19.19 -1.92 10.06
CA THR A 259 18.34 -0.88 9.48
C THR A 259 19.19 0.03 8.59
N TYR A 260 18.58 1.04 7.98
CA TYR A 260 19.23 2.06 7.15
C TYR A 260 18.69 3.46 7.48
N PRO A 261 19.32 4.54 7.00
CA PRO A 261 18.84 5.90 7.26
C PRO A 261 17.40 6.08 6.78
N MET A 262 16.46 6.34 7.69
CA MET A 262 15.07 6.59 7.34
C MET A 262 14.43 7.66 8.22
N THR A 263 13.49 8.40 7.64
CA THR A 263 12.62 9.33 8.36
C THR A 263 11.18 8.84 8.29
N LEU A 264 10.49 8.88 9.42
CA LEU A 264 9.08 8.57 9.59
C LEU A 264 8.35 9.84 10.04
N THR A 265 7.50 10.41 9.20
CA THR A 265 6.81 11.67 9.45
C THR A 265 5.31 11.54 9.25
N ASN A 266 4.54 11.66 10.33
CA ASN A 266 3.07 11.56 10.27
C ASN A 266 2.61 10.19 9.75
N ASP A 267 3.26 9.13 10.24
CA ASP A 267 2.96 7.74 9.89
C ASP A 267 2.16 7.06 11.00
N TYR A 268 1.25 6.16 10.59
CA TYR A 268 0.24 5.57 11.46
C TYR A 268 0.12 4.05 11.25
N ALA A 269 -0.28 3.39 12.33
CA ALA A 269 -0.71 2.00 12.32
C ALA A 269 -1.96 1.84 13.17
N THR A 270 -2.98 1.18 12.62
CA THR A 270 -4.16 0.74 13.36
C THR A 270 -4.15 -0.78 13.45
N GLU A 271 -4.14 -1.30 14.67
CA GLU A 271 -4.14 -2.73 14.95
C GLU A 271 -5.51 -3.20 15.46
N PRO A 272 -5.88 -4.48 15.24
CA PRO A 272 -7.13 -5.04 15.77
C PRO A 272 -7.27 -4.94 17.30
N ASP A 273 -6.16 -4.99 18.04
CA ASP A 273 -6.14 -4.85 19.50
C ASP A 273 -6.10 -3.37 19.96
N GLY A 274 -5.94 -2.43 19.02
CA GLY A 274 -5.88 -1.00 19.24
C GLY A 274 -4.58 -0.50 19.88
N SER A 275 -3.49 -1.27 19.86
CA SER A 275 -2.24 -0.94 20.52
C SER A 275 -1.01 -1.17 19.63
N LEU A 276 -0.03 -0.26 19.72
CA LEU A 276 1.30 -0.51 19.13
C LEU A 276 2.28 -1.21 20.08
N ALA A 277 1.83 -1.58 21.28
CA ALA A 277 2.73 -2.07 22.32
C ALA A 277 3.19 -3.53 22.12
N TYR A 278 2.54 -4.27 21.22
CA TYR A 278 2.79 -5.69 20.97
C TYR A 278 2.49 -6.00 19.51
N ASN A 279 3.37 -6.73 18.82
CA ASN A 279 3.05 -7.32 17.51
C ASN A 279 2.51 -6.36 16.43
N ALA A 280 2.82 -5.06 16.52
CA ALA A 280 2.26 -4.01 15.67
C ALA A 280 3.31 -3.25 14.87
N VAL A 281 4.38 -2.81 15.56
CA VAL A 281 5.59 -2.29 14.93
C VAL A 281 6.84 -3.01 15.45
N TRP A 282 7.65 -3.57 14.56
CA TRP A 282 8.86 -4.31 14.89
C TRP A 282 10.12 -3.45 14.70
N PRO A 283 11.09 -3.49 15.64
CA PRO A 283 11.05 -4.22 16.91
C PRO A 283 10.11 -3.58 17.94
N ASP A 284 9.28 -4.37 18.61
CA ASP A 284 8.35 -3.88 19.64
C ASP A 284 9.02 -3.82 21.04
N PRO A 285 8.32 -3.34 22.08
CA PRO A 285 8.85 -3.32 23.45
C PRO A 285 9.22 -4.69 24.04
N TYR A 286 8.67 -5.79 23.53
CA TYR A 286 8.95 -7.16 23.98
C TYR A 286 10.19 -7.75 23.33
N ALA A 287 10.67 -7.13 22.25
CA ALA A 287 11.92 -7.45 21.59
C ALA A 287 13.16 -6.94 22.36
N ALA A 288 13.11 -6.73 23.69
CA ALA A 288 14.24 -6.20 24.46
C ALA A 288 15.54 -7.03 24.32
N TRP A 289 15.42 -8.33 24.04
CA TRP A 289 16.53 -9.24 23.81
C TRP A 289 17.29 -8.98 22.49
N THR A 290 16.70 -8.24 21.54
CA THR A 290 17.38 -7.86 20.29
C THR A 290 18.42 -6.77 20.50
N GLY A 291 18.28 -5.97 21.57
CA GLY A 291 19.12 -4.82 21.87
C GLY A 291 18.64 -3.49 21.28
N CYS A 292 17.51 -3.48 20.56
CA CYS A 292 16.91 -2.27 19.96
C CYS A 292 15.36 -2.26 20.06
N PRO A 293 14.77 -2.51 21.24
CA PRO A 293 13.31 -2.49 21.37
C PRO A 293 12.74 -1.10 21.09
N ALA A 294 11.51 -1.03 20.60
CA ALA A 294 10.77 0.23 20.57
C ALA A 294 10.57 0.80 21.99
N SER A 295 10.60 2.12 22.08
CA SER A 295 10.00 2.89 23.16
C SER A 295 8.60 3.33 22.72
N TYR A 296 7.58 2.87 23.44
CA TYR A 296 6.20 3.28 23.24
C TYR A 296 5.76 4.27 24.33
N SER A 297 5.38 5.48 23.91
CA SER A 297 4.92 6.54 24.81
C SER A 297 3.94 7.48 24.12
N ASN A 298 2.88 7.89 24.82
CA ASN A 298 1.84 8.79 24.31
C ASN A 298 1.25 8.38 22.94
N GLY A 299 1.08 7.08 22.72
CA GLY A 299 0.55 6.57 21.46
C GLY A 299 1.54 6.54 20.31
N VAL A 300 2.83 6.75 20.55
CA VAL A 300 3.87 6.75 19.52
C VAL A 300 4.94 5.71 19.83
N ALA A 301 5.27 4.88 18.85
CA ALA A 301 6.41 3.98 18.89
C ALA A 301 7.63 4.64 18.22
N THR A 302 8.79 4.56 18.89
CA THR A 302 10.07 5.14 18.45
C THR A 302 11.21 4.19 18.77
N TRP A 303 12.36 4.31 18.10
CA TRP A 303 13.52 3.41 18.30
C TRP A 303 14.80 4.17 18.67
N PRO A 304 14.95 4.64 19.93
CA PRO A 304 16.07 5.49 20.35
C PRO A 304 17.47 4.88 20.14
N GLN A 305 17.58 3.55 20.16
CA GLN A 305 18.83 2.81 19.95
C GLN A 305 19.19 2.67 18.46
N LEU A 306 18.24 2.88 17.56
CA LEU A 306 18.43 2.84 16.11
C LEU A 306 18.58 4.26 15.58
N THR A 307 19.78 4.85 15.74
CA THR A 307 20.02 6.27 15.39
C THR A 307 19.88 6.59 13.91
N SER A 308 19.76 5.57 13.04
CA SER A 308 19.44 5.72 11.63
C SER A 308 17.95 6.01 11.37
N ILE A 309 17.08 5.78 12.35
CA ILE A 309 15.64 6.06 12.26
C ILE A 309 15.36 7.37 12.96
N THR A 310 14.72 8.31 12.25
CA THR A 310 14.20 9.55 12.81
C THR A 310 12.68 9.55 12.74
N GLY A 311 12.00 9.91 13.83
CA GLY A 311 10.54 9.93 13.91
C GLY A 311 9.96 8.67 14.56
N GLY A 312 8.72 8.33 14.20
CA GLY A 312 8.01 7.19 14.79
C GLY A 312 6.64 6.94 14.18
N VAL A 313 6.02 5.84 14.59
CA VAL A 313 4.69 5.42 14.13
C VAL A 313 3.66 5.73 15.22
N GLN A 314 2.56 6.35 14.83
CA GLN A 314 1.47 6.75 15.71
C GLN A 314 0.37 5.67 15.72
N ASN A 315 -0.20 5.43 16.90
CA ASN A 315 -1.29 4.48 17.08
C ASN A 315 -2.62 5.04 16.59
N GLY A 316 -3.38 4.22 15.88
CA GLY A 316 -4.72 4.54 15.37
C GLY A 316 -4.69 5.26 14.03
N PRO A 317 -5.86 5.74 13.56
CA PRO A 317 -5.97 6.38 12.26
C PRO A 317 -5.40 7.81 12.27
N PRO A 318 -4.95 8.33 11.10
CA PRO A 318 -4.53 9.70 10.98
C PRO A 318 -5.67 10.69 11.30
N PRO A 319 -5.37 11.85 11.91
CA PRO A 319 -6.34 12.93 12.07
C PRO A 319 -6.86 13.39 10.70
N GLY A 320 -8.16 13.22 10.45
CA GLY A 320 -8.78 13.56 9.17
C GLY A 320 -9.11 12.35 8.28
N GLY A 321 -8.70 11.14 8.67
CA GLY A 321 -8.93 9.91 7.91
C GLY A 321 -7.71 9.49 7.09
N ASP A 322 -7.91 8.52 6.20
CA ASP A 322 -6.87 8.02 5.31
C ASP A 322 -6.23 9.16 4.50
N PHE A 323 -4.92 9.07 4.29
CA PHE A 323 -4.21 9.98 3.39
C PHE A 323 -4.62 9.78 1.93
N VAL A 324 -5.01 8.55 1.58
CA VAL A 324 -5.60 8.20 0.29
C VAL A 324 -6.97 7.57 0.52
N PRO A 325 -8.03 8.37 0.69
CA PRO A 325 -9.38 7.85 0.84
C PRO A 325 -9.85 7.01 -0.34
N ALA A 326 -10.85 6.17 -0.10
CA ALA A 326 -11.51 5.40 -1.14
C ALA A 326 -11.99 6.29 -2.31
N GLY A 327 -11.67 5.89 -3.53
CA GLY A 327 -12.03 6.61 -4.75
C GLY A 327 -11.12 7.79 -5.11
N VAL A 328 -10.04 8.04 -4.33
CA VAL A 328 -9.01 9.03 -4.72
C VAL A 328 -8.03 8.43 -5.72
N ALA A 329 -7.43 7.27 -5.40
CA ALA A 329 -6.56 6.52 -6.32
C ALA A 329 -7.39 5.57 -7.21
N GLY A 330 -6.82 5.14 -8.34
CA GLY A 330 -7.43 4.15 -9.23
C GLY A 330 -7.71 4.67 -10.64
N ILE A 331 -8.69 4.04 -11.29
CA ILE A 331 -9.15 4.42 -12.63
C ILE A 331 -9.71 5.85 -12.61
N GLY A 332 -9.28 6.67 -13.58
CA GLY A 332 -9.71 8.07 -13.68
C GLY A 332 -8.98 9.01 -12.72
N TYR A 333 -7.96 8.53 -12.01
CA TYR A 333 -7.09 9.38 -11.21
C TYR A 333 -6.54 10.56 -12.03
N ALA A 334 -6.56 11.74 -11.42
CA ALA A 334 -5.95 12.94 -11.95
C ALA A 334 -5.03 13.54 -10.88
N SER A 335 -3.77 13.76 -11.24
CA SER A 335 -2.80 14.36 -10.34
C SER A 335 -3.29 15.73 -9.84
N PRO A 336 -3.19 16.04 -8.54
CA PRO A 336 -3.48 17.38 -8.02
C PRO A 336 -2.36 18.39 -8.36
N GLY A 337 -1.30 17.95 -9.04
CA GLY A 337 -0.09 18.73 -9.29
C GLY A 337 0.93 18.58 -8.17
N TYR A 338 2.02 19.33 -8.29
CA TYR A 338 3.23 19.18 -7.46
C TYR A 338 3.65 20.53 -6.89
N GLN A 339 4.28 20.50 -5.72
CA GLN A 339 4.80 21.69 -5.01
C GLN A 339 6.02 22.32 -5.69
#